data_AF-A0A2N8M273-F1
#
_entry.id   AF-A0A2N8M273-F1
#
_cell.length_a   1.000
_cell.length_b   1.000
_cell.length_c   1.000
_cell.angle_alpha   90.00
_cell.angle_beta   90.00
_cell.angle_gamma   90.00
#
_symmetry.space_group_name_H-M   'P 1'
#
loop_
_entity.id
_entity.type
_entity.pdbx_description
1 polymer ?
#
loop_
_entity_poly.entity_id
_entity_poly.type
_entity_poly.pdbx_seq_one_letter_code
_entity_poly.pdbx_strand_id
1 'polypeptide(L)' 'MRIDEALRQARGRLASSPSAALDAELLLCHVLGQTRTWLFTWSDRELEANQQTAFEALLARRETGEPRDRRACRAPDR' A
#
# COMPACT_ATOMS: atom_id res chain seq x y z
N MET A 1 9.63 -4.09 -9.32
CA MET A 1 9.04 -5.28 -8.65
C MET A 1 7.56 -5.40 -9.02
N ARG A 2 6.92 -6.56 -8.78
CA ARG A 2 5.48 -6.76 -9.07
C ARG A 2 4.56 -6.05 -8.06
N ILE A 3 3.35 -5.72 -8.48
CA ILE A 3 2.33 -5.10 -7.61
C ILE A 3 2.03 -5.98 -6.39
N ASP A 4 1.80 -7.28 -6.57
CA ASP A 4 1.53 -8.20 -5.46
C ASP A 4 2.70 -8.28 -4.46
N GLU A 5 3.92 -8.24 -4.98
CA GLU A 5 5.14 -8.31 -4.18
C GLU A 5 5.35 -7.02 -3.40
N ALA A 6 5.10 -5.85 -4.02
CA ALA A 6 5.16 -4.56 -3.36
C ALA A 6 4.17 -4.47 -2.20
N LEU A 7 2.94 -4.94 -2.39
CA LEU A 7 1.93 -5.01 -1.33
C LEU A 7 2.37 -5.93 -0.18
N ARG A 8 2.98 -7.07 -0.50
CA ARG A 8 3.51 -8.02 0.51
C ARG A 8 4.66 -7.43 1.32
N GLN A 9 5.62 -6.78 0.65
CA GLN A 9 6.75 -6.12 1.30
C GLN A 9 6.29 -4.98 2.20
N ALA A 10 5.39 -4.14 1.69
CA ALA A 10 4.79 -3.03 2.43
C ALA A 10 4.07 -3.50 3.69
N ARG A 11 3.30 -4.59 3.62
CA ARG A 11 2.64 -5.21 4.77
C ARG A 11 3.64 -5.66 5.83
N GLY A 12 4.77 -6.23 5.43
CA GLY A 12 5.83 -6.66 6.35
C GLY A 12 6.49 -5.48 7.06
N ARG A 13 6.76 -4.38 6.34
CA ARG A 13 7.32 -3.15 6.90
C ARG A 13 6.35 -2.41 7.82
N LEU A 14 5.07 -2.39 7.45
CA LEU A 14 3.99 -1.78 8.22
C LEU A 14 3.36 -2.74 9.24
N ALA A 15 3.99 -3.89 9.55
CA ALA A 15 3.41 -4.92 10.43
C ALA A 15 3.07 -4.41 11.84
N SER A 16 3.64 -3.28 12.26
CA SER A 16 3.29 -2.58 13.50
C SER A 16 1.87 -1.97 13.47
N SER A 17 1.28 -1.80 12.29
CA SER A 17 -0.05 -1.21 12.09
C SER A 17 -1.08 -2.30 11.77
N PRO A 18 -2.24 -2.32 12.44
CA PRO A 18 -3.30 -3.30 12.17
C PRO A 18 -3.92 -3.14 10.76
N SER A 19 -3.71 -1.99 10.11
CA SER A 19 -4.21 -1.67 8.76
C SER A 19 -3.12 -1.69 7.69
N ALA A 20 -1.98 -2.35 7.94
CA ALA A 20 -0.84 -2.43 7.01
C ALA A 20 -1.22 -2.80 5.57
N ALA A 21 -2.21 -3.70 5.41
CA ALA A 21 -2.73 -4.10 4.10
C ALA A 21 -3.39 -2.94 3.35
N LEU A 22 -4.30 -2.25 4.03
CA LEU A 22 -5.07 -1.15 3.47
C LEU A 22 -4.15 0.03 3.15
N ASP A 23 -3.18 0.31 4.03
CA ASP A 23 -2.20 1.36 3.82
C ASP A 23 -1.33 1.08 2.59
N ALA A 24 -0.84 -0.15 2.43
CA ALA A 24 -0.08 -0.54 1.25
C ALA A 24 -0.89 -0.35 -0.04
N GLU A 25 -2.15 -0.78 -0.05
CA GLU A 25 -3.06 -0.59 -1.19
C GLU A 25 -3.29 0.89 -1.50
N LEU A 26 -3.54 1.72 -0.49
CA LEU A 26 -3.78 3.15 -0.66
C LEU A 26 -2.55 3.88 -1.20
N LEU A 27 -1.37 3.54 -0.68
CA LEU A 27 -0.10 4.09 -1.15
C LEU A 27 0.16 3.69 -2.61
N LEU A 28 -0.07 2.44 -2.98
CA LEU A 28 0.11 1.99 -4.36
C LEU A 28 -0.92 2.64 -5.31
N CYS A 29 -2.19 2.73 -4.89
CA CYS A 29 -3.23 3.46 -5.62
C CYS A 29 -2.81 4.91 -5.89
N HIS A 30 -2.23 5.58 -4.90
CA HIS A 30 -1.78 6.96 -5.02
C HIS A 30 -0.63 7.12 -6.03
N VAL A 31 0.35 6.22 -6.00
CA VAL A 31 1.49 6.23 -6.93
C VAL A 31 1.06 5.91 -8.36
N LEU A 32 0.16 4.94 -8.52
CA LEU A 32 -0.35 4.52 -9.83
C LEU A 32 -1.44 5.46 -10.37
N GLY A 33 -2.06 6.26 -9.51
CA GLY A 33 -3.27 7.02 -9.85
C GLY A 33 -4.47 6.14 -10.17
N GLN A 34 -4.51 4.91 -9.62
CA GLN A 34 -5.51 3.90 -9.93
C GLN A 34 -6.33 3.51 -8.69
N THR A 35 -7.38 2.73 -8.89
CA THR A 35 -8.26 2.25 -7.81
C THR A 35 -7.83 0.89 -7.25
N ARG A 36 -8.30 0.55 -6.03
CA ARG A 36 -8.03 -0.75 -5.40
C ARG A 36 -8.49 -1.92 -6.27
N THR A 37 -9.64 -1.79 -6.95
CA THR A 37 -10.14 -2.81 -7.88
C THR A 37 -9.14 -3.07 -9.01
N TRP A 38 -8.55 -2.01 -9.56
CA TRP A 38 -7.53 -2.13 -10.61
C TRP A 38 -6.28 -2.86 -10.09
N LEU A 39 -5.84 -2.56 -8.86
CA LEU A 39 -4.72 -3.29 -8.23
C LEU A 39 -5.00 -4.79 -8.18
N PHE A 40 -6.20 -5.21 -7.75
CA PHE A 40 -6.55 -6.62 -7.67
C PHE A 40 -6.56 -7.29 -9.05
N THR A 41 -7.17 -6.64 -10.04
CA THR A 41 -7.23 -7.17 -11.42
C THR A 41 -5.85 -7.25 -12.08
N TRP A 42 -4.95 -6.32 -11.76
CA TRP A 42 -3.63 -6.18 -12.39
C TRP A 42 -2.47 -6.47 -11.43
N SER A 43 -2.70 -7.28 -10.38
CA SER A 43 -1.73 -7.60 -9.33
C SER A 43 -0.41 -8.20 -9.86
N ASP A 44 -0.46 -8.81 -11.05
CA ASP A 44 0.67 -9.46 -11.71
C ASP A 44 1.60 -8.47 -12.44
N ARG A 45 1.15 -7.23 -12.68
CA ARG A 45 1.95 -6.23 -13.39
C ARG A 45 3.19 -5.82 -12.60
N GLU A 46 4.25 -5.52 -13.34
CA GLU A 46 5.45 -4.92 -12.80
C GLU A 46 5.29 -3.40 -12.63
N LEU A 47 5.74 -2.92 -11.47
CA LEU A 47 5.91 -1.50 -11.19
C LEU A 47 7.19 -1.01 -11.85
N GLU A 48 7.10 0.15 -12.47
CA GLU A 48 8.27 0.85 -12.98
C GLU A 48 9.17 1.35 -11.86
N ALA A 49 10.46 1.54 -12.15
CA ALA A 49 11.44 2.02 -11.18
C ALA A 49 11.02 3.35 -10.53
N ASN A 50 10.45 4.28 -11.30
CA ASN A 50 9.96 5.56 -10.77
C ASN A 50 8.82 5.38 -9.76
N GLN A 51 7.89 4.46 -10.03
CA GLN A 51 6.77 4.16 -9.14
C GLN A 51 7.22 3.44 -7.88
N GLN A 52 8.16 2.51 -8.04
CA GLN A 52 8.81 1.80 -6.95
C GLN A 52 9.48 2.79 -5.99
N THR A 53 10.31 3.72 -6.49
CA THR A 53 10.97 4.73 -5.66
C THR A 53 9.96 5.65 -4.96
N ALA A 54 8.91 6.10 -5.66
CA ALA A 54 7.86 6.93 -5.05
C ALA A 54 7.12 6.18 -3.93
N PHE A 55 6.80 4.91 -4.15
CA PHE A 55 6.14 4.06 -3.16
C PHE A 55 7.02 3.81 -1.94
N GLU A 56 8.30 3.48 -2.13
CA GLU A 56 9.26 3.28 -1.04
C GLU A 56 9.46 4.56 -0.22
N ALA A 57 9.52 5.72 -0.86
CA ALA A 57 9.61 7.00 -0.16
C ALA A 57 8.38 7.24 0.73
N LEU A 58 7.18 6.91 0.26
CA LEU A 58 5.96 7.01 1.06
C LEU A 58 5.92 5.99 2.21
N LEU A 59 6.40 4.76 1.97
CA LEU A 59 6.55 3.71 2.97
C LEU A 59 7.50 4.14 4.09
N ALA A 60 8.68 4.65 3.74
CA ALA A 60 9.66 5.10 4.72
C ALA A 60 9.09 6.21 5.61
N ARG A 61 8.27 7.11 5.05
CA ARG A 61 7.54 8.15 5.82
C ARG A 61 6.48 7.56 6.76
N ARG A 62 5.87 6.42 6.38
CA ARG A 62 4.89 5.70 7.23
C ARG A 62 5.57 4.87 8.32
N GLU A 63 6.75 4.31 8.04
CA GLU A 63 7.58 3.59 9.01
C GLU A 63 8.14 4.53 10.10
N THR A 64 8.52 5.76 9.73
CA THR A 64 9.27 6.69 10.61
C THR A 64 8.42 7.55 11.54
N GLY A 65 7.09 7.49 11.44
CA GLY A 65 6.21 8.10 12.44
C GLY A 65 5.21 9.10 11.88
N GLU A 66 3.99 8.62 11.74
CA GLU A 66 2.83 9.23 12.37
C GLU A 66 1.73 8.17 12.35
N PRO A 67 1.13 7.79 13.49
CA PRO A 67 -0.08 6.99 13.48
C PRO A 67 -1.18 7.85 12.85
N ARG A 68 -1.30 7.81 11.53
CA ARG A 68 -2.37 8.51 10.82
C ARG A 68 -3.66 7.72 11.00
N ASP A 69 -4.21 8.04 12.15
CA ASP A 69 -5.61 8.12 12.49
C ASP A 69 -6.34 6.80 12.81
N ARG A 70 -6.93 6.86 14.01
CA ARG A 70 -7.67 5.82 14.72
C ARG A 70 -9.12 5.75 14.22
N ARG A 71 -9.51 6.33 13.08
CA ARG A 71 -10.90 6.38 12.64
C ARG A 71 -11.04 6.14 11.13
N ALA A 72 -12.09 5.38 10.78
CA ALA A 72 -12.52 4.95 9.44
C ALA A 72 -11.70 3.77 8.87
N CYS A 73 -12.16 2.53 8.80
CA CYS A 73 -13.52 2.01 8.78
C CYS A 73 -13.53 0.59 9.36
N ARG A 74 -14.44 0.36 10.29
CA ARG A 74 -15.25 -0.86 10.36
C ARG A 74 -15.35 -1.47 8.96
N ALA A 75 -14.83 -2.68 8.75
CA ALA A 75 -15.34 -3.52 7.69
C ALA A 75 -16.80 -3.85 8.04
N PRO A 76 -17.81 -3.52 7.20
CA PRO A 76 -18.86 -4.48 6.94
C PRO A 76 -18.35 -5.36 5.79
N ASP A 77 -18.01 -6.59 6.09
CA ASP A 77 -18.95 -7.72 6.03
C ASP A 77 -18.92 -8.31 4.61
N ARG A 78 -18.62 -9.61 4.58
CA ARG A 78 -18.88 -10.48 3.44
C ARG A 78 -19.81 -11.56 3.96
#